data_AF-E8RR54-F1
#
_entry.id   AF-E8RR54-F1
#
_cell.length_a   1.000
_cell.length_b   1.000
_cell.length_c   1.000
_cell.angle_alpha   90.00
_cell.angle_beta   90.00
_cell.angle_gamma   90.00
#
_symmetry.space_group_name_H-M   'P 1'
#
loop_
_entity.id
_entity.type
_entity.pdbx_description
1 polymer ?
#
loop_
_entity_poly.entity_id
_entity_poly.type
_entity_poly.pdbx_seq_one_letter_code
_entity_poly.pdbx_strand_id
1 'polypeptide(L)' 'MSIEARVRELDHRHQVLKDTIARESRSPSADSLYLKELKRKKLKLKDEIDTIKATLRQERTYETLQ' A
#
# COMPACT_ATOMS: atom_id res chain seq x y z
N MET A 1 17.84 -9.54 0.64
CA MET A 1 16.46 -9.25 0.21
C MET A 1 16.09 -7.89 0.77
N SER A 2 16.13 -6.85 -0.07
CA SER A 2 16.11 -5.46 0.40
C SER A 2 14.70 -5.00 0.76
N ILE A 3 14.56 -4.25 1.85
CA ILE A 3 13.30 -3.64 2.29
C ILE A 3 12.68 -2.77 1.17
N GLU A 4 13.51 -2.17 0.32
CA GLU A 4 13.08 -1.43 -0.88
C GLU A 4 12.26 -2.29 -1.87
N ALA A 5 12.62 -3.57 -2.05
CA ALA A 5 11.87 -4.48 -2.91
C ALA A 5 10.46 -4.73 -2.35
N ARG A 6 10.35 -4.84 -1.01
CA ARG A 6 9.07 -5.00 -0.32
C ARG A 6 8.19 -3.75 -0.46
N VAL A 7 8.77 -2.55 -0.40
CA VAL A 7 8.04 -1.30 -0.66
C VAL A 7 7.51 -1.25 -2.10
N ARG A 8 8.34 -1.63 -3.10
CA ARG A 8 7.90 -1.67 -4.50
C ARG A 8 6.76 -2.66 -4.73
N GLU A 9 6.82 -3.84 -4.11
CA GLU A 9 5.75 -4.84 -4.24
C GLU A 9 4.44 -4.35 -3.59
N LEU A 10 4.52 -3.72 -2.41
CA LEU A 10 3.36 -3.13 -1.75
C LEU A 10 2.77 -1.97 -2.56
N ASP A 11 3.61 -1.12 -3.17
CA ASP A 11 3.15 -0.03 -4.04
C ASP A 11 2.40 -0.58 -5.26
N HIS A 12 2.93 -1.64 -5.90
CA HIS A 12 2.26 -2.31 -7.00
C HIS A 12 0.90 -2.89 -6.58
N ARG A 13 0.83 -3.60 -5.44
CA ARG A 13 -0.45 -4.09 -4.88
C ARG A 13 -1.43 -2.94 -4.60
N HIS A 14 -0.94 -1.81 -4.11
CA HIS A 14 -1.75 -0.63 -3.84
C HIS A 14 -2.30 0.00 -5.13
N GLN A 15 -1.52 0.02 -6.21
CA GLN A 15 -2.00 0.45 -7.53
C GLN A 15 -3.09 -0.49 -8.08
N VAL A 16 -2.88 -1.80 -8.01
CA VAL A 16 -3.88 -2.79 -8.45
C VAL A 16 -5.20 -2.59 -7.69
N LEU A 17 -5.14 -2.46 -6.36
CA LEU A 17 -6.32 -2.19 -5.53
C LEU A 17 -7.03 -0.89 -5.91
N LYS A 18 -6.30 0.18 -6.25
CA LYS A 18 -6.88 1.42 -6.75
C LYS A 18 -7.63 1.21 -8.08
N ASP A 19 -7.04 0.47 -9.01
CA ASP A 19 -7.64 0.18 -10.32
C ASP A 19 -8.91 -0.66 -10.15
N THR A 20 -8.85 -1.72 -9.32
CA THR A 20 -10.03 -2.54 -8.99
C THR A 20 -11.14 -1.69 -8.38
N ILE A 21 -10.85 -0.82 -7.40
CA ILE A 21 -11.84 0.09 -6.81
C ILE A 21 -12.45 1.00 -7.88
N ALA A 22 -11.63 1.55 -8.78
CA ALA A 22 -12.10 2.46 -9.83
C ALA A 22 -13.00 1.75 -10.86
N ARG A 23 -12.67 0.52 -11.24
CA ARG A 23 -13.50 -0.32 -12.13
C ARG A 23 -14.82 -0.69 -11.48
N GLU A 24 -14.76 -1.21 -10.25
CA GLU A 24 -15.97 -1.59 -9.51
C GLU A 24 -16.87 -0.40 -9.24
N SER A 25 -16.31 0.75 -8.83
CA SER A 25 -17.10 1.95 -8.56
C SER A 25 -17.75 2.55 -9.81
N ARG A 26 -17.29 2.20 -11.02
CA ARG A 26 -17.92 2.57 -12.28
C ARG A 26 -19.02 1.59 -12.70
N SER A 27 -19.06 0.41 -12.11
CA SER A 27 -20.07 -0.60 -12.40
C SER A 27 -21.40 -0.20 -11.75
N PRO A 28 -22.55 -0.27 -12.44
CA PRO A 28 -23.85 0.05 -11.87
C PRO A 28 -24.28 -0.91 -10.76
N SER A 29 -23.71 -2.13 -10.73
CA SER A 29 -23.90 -3.14 -9.67
C SER A 29 -22.74 -3.15 -8.67
N ALA A 30 -22.07 -2.02 -8.47
CA ALA A 30 -20.94 -1.92 -7.55
C ALA A 30 -21.34 -2.41 -6.15
N ASP A 31 -20.76 -3.53 -5.73
CA ASP A 31 -21.09 -4.11 -4.45
C ASP A 31 -20.48 -3.23 -3.35
N SER A 32 -21.33 -2.49 -2.63
CA SER A 32 -20.89 -1.53 -1.62
C SER A 32 -20.07 -2.19 -0.50
N LEU A 33 -20.33 -3.48 -0.23
CA LEU A 33 -19.59 -4.25 0.77
C LEU A 33 -18.18 -4.56 0.24
N TYR A 34 -18.07 -5.00 -1.01
CA TYR A 34 -16.79 -5.22 -1.68
C TYR A 34 -15.95 -3.94 -1.80
N LEU A 35 -16.54 -2.81 -2.21
CA LEU A 35 -15.84 -1.51 -2.26
C LEU A 35 -15.32 -1.09 -0.87
N LYS A 36 -16.08 -1.34 0.20
CA LYS A 36 -15.66 -1.05 1.57
C LYS A 36 -14.48 -1.93 1.98
N GLU A 37 -14.48 -3.21 1.61
CA GLU A 37 -13.35 -4.11 1.84
C GLU A 37 -12.10 -3.67 1.07
N LEU A 38 -12.24 -3.32 -0.20
CA LEU A 38 -11.11 -2.84 -1.01
C LEU A 38 -10.53 -1.54 -0.44
N LYS A 39 -11.37 -0.59 0.00
CA LYS A 39 -10.90 0.64 0.69
C LYS A 39 -10.16 0.32 1.98
N ARG A 40 -10.61 -0.67 2.76
CA ARG A 40 -9.90 -1.15 3.96
C ARG A 40 -8.54 -1.77 3.62
N LYS A 41 -8.49 -2.64 2.60
CA LYS A 41 -7.23 -3.24 2.11
C LYS A 41 -6.26 -2.17 1.63
N LYS A 42 -6.74 -1.18 0.88
CA LYS A 42 -5.96 -0.01 0.44
C LYS A 42 -5.39 0.77 1.62
N LEU A 43 -6.18 1.00 2.68
CA LEU A 43 -5.72 1.68 3.88
C LEU A 43 -4.62 0.88 4.59
N LYS A 44 -4.80 -0.44 4.76
CA LYS A 44 -3.78 -1.32 5.36
C LYS A 44 -2.46 -1.30 4.58
N LEU A 45 -2.51 -1.39 3.25
CA LEU A 45 -1.30 -1.31 2.42
C LEU A 45 -0.59 0.04 2.56
N LYS A 46 -1.35 1.14 2.64
CA LYS A 46 -0.77 2.46 2.87
C LYS A 46 -0.04 2.50 4.22
N ASP A 47 -0.64 1.93 5.25
CA ASP A 47 -0.08 1.86 6.61
C ASP A 47 1.20 1.00 6.66
N GLU A 48 1.19 -0.17 6.00
CA GLU A 48 2.38 -1.02 5.85
C GLU A 48 3.51 -0.30 5.11
N ILE A 49 3.20 0.41 4.01
CA ILE A 49 4.19 1.19 3.26
C ILE A 49 4.75 2.30 4.13
N ASP A 50 3.92 3.01 4.90
CA ASP A 50 4.35 4.09 5.77
C ASP A 50 5.26 3.57 6.89
N THR A 51 4.86 2.47 7.53
CA THR A 51 5.66 1.76 8.54
C THR A 51 7.02 1.38 7.98
N ILE A 52 7.06 0.75 6.81
CA ILE A 52 8.32 0.33 6.20
C ILE A 52 9.18 1.54 5.79
N LYS A 53 8.57 2.61 5.26
CA LYS A 53 9.30 3.85 4.95
C LYS A 53 9.85 4.53 6.19
N ALA A 54 9.13 4.49 7.31
CA ALA A 54 9.59 4.98 8.59
C ALA A 54 10.79 4.17 9.07
N THR A 55 10.75 2.83 8.96
CA THR A 55 11.88 1.94 9.25
C THR A 55 13.09 2.26 8.36
N LEU A 56 12.90 2.41 7.04
CA LEU A 56 13.97 2.77 6.11
C LEU A 56 14.61 4.12 6.46
N ARG A 57 13.80 5.10 6.90
CA ARG A 57 14.30 6.40 7.33
C ARG A 57 15.14 6.28 8.60
N GLN A 58 14.72 5.42 9.53
CA GLN A 58 15.46 5.14 10.77
C GLN A 58 16.80 4.45 10.46
N GLU A 59 16.81 3.39 9.64
CA GLU A 59 18.04 2.68 9.25
C GLU A 59 19.08 3.63 8.63
N ARG A 60 18.64 4.52 7.74
CA ARG A 60 19.52 5.49 7.08
C ARG A 60 20.14 6.52 8.05
N THR A 61 19.50 6.80 9.18
CA THR A 61 20.05 7.69 10.21
C THR A 61 21.14 7.05 11.07
N TYR A 62 21.15 5.72 11.22
CA TYR A 62 22.19 5.02 11.98
C TYR A 62 23.49 4.83 11.18
N GLU A 63 23.39 4.77 9.85
CA GLU A 63 24.54 4.60 8.96
C GLU A 63 25.44 5.86 8.86
N THR A 64 24.94 7.03 9.29
CA THR A 64 25.71 8.30 9.33
C THR A 64 26.42 8.52 10.68
N LEU A 65 26.17 7.66 11.67
CA LEU A 65 26.73 7.75 13.03
C LEU A 65 27.87 6.73 13.29
N GLN A 66 28.40 6.09 12.24
CA GLN A 66 29.56 5.19 12.30
C GLN A 66 30.77 5.75 11.55
#